data_AF-A0A6C0J4P4-F1
#
_entry.id   AF-A0A6C0J4P4-F1
#
_cell.length_a   1.000
_cell.length_b   1.000
_cell.length_c   1.000
_cell.angle_alpha   90.00
_cell.angle_beta   90.00
_cell.angle_gamma   90.00
#
_symmetry.space_group_name_H-M   'P 1'
#
loop_
_entity.id
_entity.type
_entity.pdbx_description
1 polymer ?
#
loop_
_entity_poly.entity_id
_entity_poly.type
_entity_poly.pdbx_seq_one_letter_code
_entity_poly.pdbx_strand_id
1 'polypeptide(L)'
;MYAYVNMISSIKKNYSNIETKKIMLKTRNGMVNTKLHYEGNYAENGNILEKILKKQYMTQEKLFENKIPVYKLTNNDAKKSLLEYLKTKYDIQMNSGNKYFKFMDQDDVTTLKTSEHLVYFNTNPKYFLLFCSIIKESTVYLLINKPTEDVYLLSYKSKKSYNGDCILEGEIINNSCYLVSDIIIYKGEKCNDSMKDKLKLLKDITNNIDENSSLKLQIKEFVPLCNTVSFIRDYLPSLSYKNIVNGLVFRPNNGAKNKNIIMILNKPFHNLKLFKNSNEIKTATSTIKIKEGINKIIFNAFLSPKGPDIIELFLKDKEDLVKYGIAFVPTIKNSLMLQNIFKEKNNCNLLFTYSEKYKNFVAQCKTNENVTTLETII
;
A
#
# COMPACT_ATOMS: atom_id res chain seq x y z
N MET A 1 -6.70 -16.14 2.46
CA MET A 1 -6.14 -15.86 3.81
C MET A 1 -4.78 -16.52 4.04
N TYR A 2 -4.57 -17.80 3.73
CA TYR A 2 -3.22 -18.41 3.76
C TYR A 2 -2.28 -17.90 2.67
N ALA A 3 -2.79 -17.42 1.53
CA ALA A 3 -1.98 -16.68 0.57
C ALA A 3 -1.34 -15.41 1.17
N TYR A 4 -1.96 -14.81 2.20
CA TYR A 4 -1.47 -13.60 2.88
C TYR A 4 -0.43 -13.94 3.99
N VAL A 5 -0.61 -15.05 4.70
CA VAL A 5 0.35 -15.58 5.69
C VAL A 5 1.58 -16.20 4.99
N ASN A 6 1.37 -16.91 3.88
CA ASN A 6 2.44 -17.40 3.01
C ASN A 6 3.12 -16.25 2.26
N MET A 7 2.41 -15.17 1.91
CA MET A 7 2.99 -13.94 1.37
C MET A 7 3.94 -13.28 2.37
N ILE A 8 3.58 -13.15 3.65
CA ILE A 8 4.48 -12.63 4.70
C ILE A 8 5.69 -13.55 4.90
N SER A 9 5.50 -14.87 4.85
CA SER A 9 6.58 -15.87 4.92
C SER A 9 7.56 -15.79 3.73
N SER A 10 7.03 -15.64 2.50
CA SER A 10 7.81 -15.59 1.27
C SER A 10 8.53 -14.23 1.08
N ILE A 11 7.89 -13.11 1.46
CA ILE A 11 8.50 -11.77 1.46
C ILE A 11 9.65 -11.70 2.48
N LYS A 12 9.51 -12.29 3.67
CA LYS A 12 10.59 -12.38 4.67
C LYS A 12 11.84 -13.09 4.14
N LYS A 13 11.66 -14.10 3.27
CA LYS A 13 12.77 -14.88 2.69
C LYS A 13 13.56 -14.11 1.62
N ASN A 14 12.94 -13.13 0.96
CA ASN A 14 13.56 -12.32 -0.09
C ASN A 14 14.19 -11.00 0.40
N TYR A 15 13.81 -10.51 1.60
CA TYR A 15 14.26 -9.21 2.13
C TYR A 15 15.26 -9.30 3.30
N SER A 16 15.74 -10.49 3.65
CA SER A 16 16.69 -10.70 4.76
C SER A 16 18.13 -10.21 4.50
N ASN A 17 18.41 -9.56 3.37
CA ASN A 17 19.77 -9.10 2.99
C ASN A 17 19.97 -7.57 3.00
N ILE A 18 19.09 -6.79 3.65
CA ILE A 18 19.24 -5.32 3.71
C ILE A 18 19.57 -4.90 5.14
N GLU A 19 20.87 -4.76 5.43
CA GLU A 19 21.38 -4.16 6.66
C GLU A 19 20.85 -2.73 6.82
N THR A 20 20.14 -2.47 7.91
CA THR A 20 19.59 -1.14 8.23
C THR A 20 20.36 -0.52 9.38
N LYS A 21 21.14 0.53 9.10
CA LYS A 21 21.69 1.43 10.13
C LYS A 21 20.54 2.24 10.76
N LYS A 22 20.38 2.11 12.08
CA LYS A 22 19.46 2.90 12.90
C LYS A 22 19.95 4.35 13.02
N ILE A 23 19.12 5.31 12.66
CA ILE A 23 19.25 6.71 13.11
C ILE A 23 18.07 6.98 14.05
N MET A 24 18.36 7.26 15.32
CA MET A 24 17.37 7.68 16.32
C MET A 24 17.20 9.19 16.26
N LEU A 25 15.97 9.68 16.08
CA LEU A 25 15.59 11.06 16.33
C LEU A 25 14.66 11.09 17.54
N LYS A 26 15.11 11.78 18.59
CA LYS A 26 14.29 12.19 19.75
C LYS A 26 13.42 13.38 19.33
N THR A 27 12.13 13.35 19.66
CA THR A 27 11.28 14.55 19.66
C THR A 27 10.81 14.87 21.08
N ARG A 28 10.91 16.15 21.43
CA ARG A 28 10.52 16.74 22.71
C ARG A 28 9.42 17.78 22.43
N ASN A 29 8.40 17.71 23.29
CA ASN A 29 7.48 18.75 23.77
C ASN A 29 6.48 19.44 22.83
N GLY A 30 5.28 19.59 23.40
CA GLY A 30 4.09 20.15 22.76
C GLY A 30 4.06 21.67 22.73
N MET A 31 3.03 22.19 22.07
CA MET A 31 2.64 23.58 22.24
C MET A 31 1.16 23.79 21.86
N VAL A 32 0.63 24.83 22.49
CA VAL A 32 -0.77 25.18 22.75
C VAL A 32 -1.43 25.80 21.51
N ASN A 33 -2.72 25.50 21.32
CA ASN A 33 -3.57 26.07 20.27
C ASN A 33 -4.06 27.47 20.68
N THR A 34 -3.70 28.51 19.91
CA THR A 34 -4.42 29.78 19.88
C THR A 34 -4.92 30.04 18.46
N LYS A 35 -6.24 30.07 18.29
CA LYS A 35 -6.91 30.50 17.05
C LYS A 35 -6.83 32.02 16.97
N LEU A 36 -6.19 32.55 15.92
CA LEU A 36 -6.37 33.93 15.47
C LEU A 36 -7.21 33.90 14.19
N HIS A 37 -8.36 34.59 14.23
CA HIS A 37 -9.16 34.90 13.06
C HIS A 37 -8.44 35.99 12.26
N TYR A 38 -8.12 35.71 11.00
CA TYR A 38 -7.69 36.71 10.03
C TYR A 38 -8.77 36.80 8.96
N GLU A 39 -9.43 37.95 8.87
CA GLU A 39 -10.23 38.35 7.72
C GLU A 39 -9.28 38.93 6.66
N GLY A 40 -9.20 38.29 5.50
CA GLY A 40 -8.28 38.66 4.42
C GLY A 40 -9.02 38.97 3.12
N ASN A 41 -8.73 40.15 2.57
CA ASN A 41 -9.23 40.70 1.31
C ASN A 41 -9.03 39.75 0.10
N TYR A 42 -10.12 39.42 -0.59
CA TYR A 42 -10.14 38.48 -1.72
C TYR A 42 -9.52 39.02 -3.03
N ALA A 43 -9.32 40.33 -3.17
CA ALA A 43 -8.92 40.96 -4.42
C ALA A 43 -7.43 40.76 -4.80
N GLU A 44 -6.54 40.53 -3.84
CA GLU A 44 -5.10 40.37 -4.12
C GLU A 44 -4.70 38.95 -4.56
N ASN A 45 -5.52 37.94 -4.26
CA ASN A 45 -5.16 36.54 -4.53
C ASN A 45 -5.25 36.16 -6.02
N GLY A 46 -6.00 36.90 -6.85
CA GLY A 46 -5.93 36.74 -8.31
C GLY A 46 -4.59 37.18 -8.91
N ASN A 47 -3.87 38.06 -8.21
CA ASN A 47 -2.63 38.68 -8.69
C ASN A 47 -1.42 37.73 -8.60
N ILE A 48 -1.38 36.81 -7.61
CA ILE A 48 -0.18 35.98 -7.39
C ILE A 48 0.11 35.05 -8.58
N LEU A 49 -0.92 34.47 -9.19
CA LEU A 49 -0.77 33.58 -10.33
C LEU A 49 -0.23 34.31 -11.57
N GLU A 50 -0.65 35.56 -11.79
CA GLU A 50 -0.08 36.38 -12.86
C GLU A 50 1.38 36.77 -12.61
N LYS A 51 1.73 37.07 -11.36
CA LYS A 51 3.12 37.35 -10.95
C LYS A 51 4.01 36.12 -11.20
N ILE A 52 3.51 34.94 -10.85
CA ILE A 52 4.14 33.62 -11.10
C ILE A 52 4.31 33.39 -12.61
N LEU A 53 3.29 33.64 -13.44
CA LEU A 53 3.38 33.49 -14.90
C LEU A 53 4.48 34.39 -15.49
N LYS A 54 4.61 35.62 -14.97
CA LYS A 54 5.68 36.55 -15.32
C LYS A 54 7.04 36.22 -14.68
N LYS A 55 7.15 35.10 -13.96
CA LYS A 55 8.33 34.65 -13.20
C LYS A 55 8.82 35.69 -12.18
N GLN A 56 7.93 36.57 -11.71
CA GLN A 56 8.25 37.50 -10.64
C GLN A 56 8.50 36.70 -9.36
N TYR A 57 9.52 37.11 -8.60
CA TYR A 57 9.93 36.46 -7.35
C TYR A 57 10.46 35.03 -7.50
N MET A 58 10.88 34.64 -8.70
CA MET A 58 11.44 33.32 -8.92
C MET A 58 12.92 33.36 -9.31
N THR A 59 13.66 32.35 -8.85
CA THR A 59 15.04 32.11 -9.25
C THR A 59 15.11 30.86 -10.11
N GLN A 60 15.94 30.89 -11.15
CA GLN A 60 16.19 29.70 -11.95
C GLN A 60 17.03 28.72 -11.13
N GLU A 61 16.58 27.48 -11.04
CA GLU A 61 17.24 26.41 -10.31
C GLU A 61 17.21 25.11 -11.11
N LYS A 62 17.97 24.13 -10.62
CA LYS A 62 18.00 22.77 -11.13
C LYS A 62 17.25 21.89 -10.14
N LEU A 63 16.11 21.36 -10.56
CA LEU A 63 15.29 20.50 -9.72
C LEU A 63 15.95 19.13 -9.61
N PHE A 64 16.29 18.76 -8.37
CA PHE A 64 16.95 17.51 -8.00
C PHE A 64 18.28 17.26 -8.76
N GLU A 65 18.84 16.06 -8.59
CA GLU A 65 20.13 15.67 -9.18
C GLU A 65 20.11 15.61 -10.72
N ASN A 66 18.92 15.45 -11.32
CA ASN A 66 18.74 15.33 -12.78
C ASN A 66 18.81 16.66 -13.53
N LYS A 67 19.09 17.76 -12.82
CA LYS A 67 19.36 19.08 -13.41
C LYS A 67 18.23 19.60 -14.30
N ILE A 68 16.98 19.23 -14.03
CA ILE A 68 15.80 19.74 -14.76
C ILE A 68 15.69 21.25 -14.48
N PRO A 69 15.78 22.12 -15.49
CA PRO A 69 15.70 23.56 -15.26
C PRO A 69 14.27 23.94 -14.87
N VAL A 70 14.14 24.60 -13.72
CA VAL A 70 12.88 25.08 -13.15
C VAL A 70 13.04 26.50 -12.64
N TYR A 71 11.92 27.17 -12.33
CA TYR A 71 11.93 28.41 -11.56
C TYR A 71 11.35 28.15 -10.17
N LYS A 72 12.13 28.40 -9.12
CA LYS A 72 11.69 28.27 -7.72
C LYS A 72 11.15 29.60 -7.23
N LEU A 73 9.98 29.60 -6.58
CA LEU A 73 9.44 30.78 -5.91
C LEU A 73 10.20 31.01 -4.58
N THR A 74 10.93 32.13 -4.48
CA THR A 74 11.81 32.43 -3.33
C THR A 74 11.26 33.50 -2.40
N ASN A 75 10.33 34.34 -2.86
CA ASN A 75 9.69 35.33 -1.98
C ASN A 75 8.66 34.66 -1.06
N ASN A 76 8.83 34.84 0.24
CA ASN A 76 7.98 34.20 1.26
C ASN A 76 6.53 34.72 1.25
N ASP A 77 6.31 35.99 0.96
CA ASP A 77 4.95 36.57 0.93
C ASP A 77 4.18 36.06 -0.28
N ALA A 78 4.82 36.04 -1.44
CA ALA A 78 4.30 35.43 -2.66
C ALA A 78 3.95 33.95 -2.45
N LYS A 79 4.82 33.20 -1.77
CA LYS A 79 4.57 31.81 -1.37
C LYS A 79 3.34 31.71 -0.47
N LYS A 80 3.25 32.51 0.61
CA LYS A 80 2.09 32.52 1.50
C LYS A 80 0.78 32.86 0.77
N SER A 81 0.79 33.86 -0.12
CA SER A 81 -0.39 34.22 -0.92
C SER A 81 -0.86 33.08 -1.82
N LEU A 82 0.07 32.33 -2.45
CA LEU A 82 -0.31 31.15 -3.24
C LEU A 82 -0.90 30.04 -2.37
N LEU A 83 -0.32 29.78 -1.20
CA LEU A 83 -0.83 28.74 -0.30
C LEU A 83 -2.19 29.11 0.29
N GLU A 84 -2.40 30.38 0.64
CA GLU A 84 -3.71 30.87 1.08
C GLU A 84 -4.73 30.80 -0.06
N TYR A 85 -4.35 31.12 -1.31
CA TYR A 85 -5.21 30.91 -2.48
C TYR A 85 -5.69 29.46 -2.59
N LEU A 86 -4.78 28.47 -2.46
CA LEU A 86 -5.14 27.05 -2.52
C LEU A 86 -6.07 26.64 -1.36
N LYS A 87 -5.82 27.18 -0.17
CA LYS A 87 -6.65 26.93 1.01
C LYS A 87 -8.03 27.55 0.88
N THR A 88 -8.14 28.82 0.49
CA THR A 88 -9.42 29.51 0.36
C THR A 88 -10.25 28.96 -0.79
N LYS A 89 -9.63 28.68 -1.95
CA LYS A 89 -10.35 28.24 -3.15
C LYS A 89 -10.72 26.76 -3.13
N TYR A 90 -9.85 25.89 -2.58
CA TYR A 90 -10.02 24.44 -2.68
C TYR A 90 -10.00 23.70 -1.34
N ASP A 91 -9.88 24.40 -0.21
CA ASP A 91 -9.68 23.80 1.11
C ASP A 91 -8.42 22.91 1.19
N ILE A 92 -7.38 23.26 0.43
CA ILE A 92 -6.11 22.52 0.43
C ILE A 92 -5.13 23.19 1.39
N GLN A 93 -4.78 22.48 2.46
CA GLN A 93 -3.76 22.91 3.43
C GLN A 93 -2.46 22.15 3.21
N MET A 94 -1.31 22.82 3.39
CA MET A 94 0.02 22.20 3.32
C MET A 94 0.39 21.45 4.62
N ASN A 95 -0.58 20.79 5.24
CA ASN A 95 -0.28 19.95 6.40
C ASN A 95 0.23 18.58 5.93
N SER A 96 1.45 18.23 6.35
CA SER A 96 2.08 16.93 6.11
C SER A 96 1.49 15.80 6.98
N GLY A 97 0.44 16.09 7.75
CA GLY A 97 -0.21 15.12 8.61
C GLY A 97 -0.81 13.98 7.80
N ASN A 98 -0.47 12.74 8.16
CA ASN A 98 -0.91 11.49 7.53
C ASN A 98 -2.42 11.20 7.77
N LYS A 99 -3.28 12.23 7.76
CA LYS A 99 -4.72 12.12 8.04
C LYS A 99 -5.43 11.11 7.11
N TYR A 100 -4.85 10.90 5.93
CA TYR A 100 -5.34 9.99 4.90
C TYR A 100 -5.08 8.51 5.19
N PHE A 101 -4.13 8.20 6.09
CA PHE A 101 -3.63 6.84 6.23
C PHE A 101 -3.77 6.32 7.66
N LYS A 102 -4.22 5.07 7.76
CA LYS A 102 -4.24 4.27 8.99
C LYS A 102 -3.27 3.10 8.82
N PHE A 103 -2.45 2.81 9.83
CA PHE A 103 -1.70 1.55 9.82
C PHE A 103 -2.66 0.39 10.00
N MET A 104 -2.54 -0.62 9.15
CA MET A 104 -3.38 -1.81 9.20
C MET A 104 -3.35 -2.43 10.60
N ASP A 105 -4.53 -2.68 11.16
CA ASP A 105 -4.74 -3.51 12.35
C ASP A 105 -5.61 -4.75 12.06
N GLN A 106 -6.00 -5.48 13.10
CA GLN A 106 -6.79 -6.71 12.97
C GLN A 106 -8.21 -6.44 12.45
N ASP A 107 -8.81 -5.30 12.83
CA ASP A 107 -10.18 -4.95 12.43
C ASP A 107 -10.21 -4.58 10.94
N ASP A 108 -9.15 -3.90 10.47
CA ASP A 108 -8.98 -3.55 9.06
C ASP A 108 -8.94 -4.79 8.15
N VAL A 109 -8.39 -5.92 8.63
CA VAL A 109 -8.41 -7.18 7.86
C VAL A 109 -9.84 -7.64 7.59
N THR A 110 -10.75 -7.42 8.54
CA THR A 110 -12.17 -7.74 8.36
C THR A 110 -12.81 -6.79 7.35
N THR A 111 -12.54 -5.48 7.47
CA THR A 111 -13.00 -4.48 6.50
C THR A 111 -12.54 -4.78 5.07
N LEU A 112 -11.28 -5.15 4.89
CA LEU A 112 -10.72 -5.48 3.58
C LEU A 112 -11.38 -6.73 2.96
N LYS A 113 -11.97 -7.63 3.76
CA LYS A 113 -12.71 -8.79 3.23
C LYS A 113 -14.11 -8.43 2.75
N THR A 114 -14.74 -7.44 3.37
CA THR A 114 -16.16 -7.13 3.14
C THR A 114 -16.39 -5.95 2.21
N SER A 115 -15.34 -5.21 1.85
CA SER A 115 -15.46 -4.00 1.04
C SER A 115 -14.39 -3.93 -0.04
N GLU A 116 -14.79 -3.41 -1.21
CA GLU A 116 -13.91 -3.29 -2.36
C GLU A 116 -12.79 -2.28 -2.12
N HIS A 117 -11.57 -2.77 -2.26
CA HIS A 117 -10.36 -1.98 -2.18
C HIS A 117 -9.49 -2.20 -3.41
N LEU A 118 -8.85 -1.13 -3.84
CA LEU A 118 -7.72 -1.16 -4.74
C LEU A 118 -6.42 -1.17 -3.94
N VAL A 119 -5.39 -1.78 -4.51
CA VAL A 119 -4.08 -1.95 -3.90
C VAL A 119 -3.02 -1.35 -4.79
N TYR A 120 -2.11 -0.61 -4.19
CA TYR A 120 -0.93 -0.06 -4.85
C TYR A 120 0.28 -0.08 -3.92
N PHE A 121 1.49 0.07 -4.48
CA PHE A 121 2.72 0.07 -3.69
C PHE A 121 2.90 1.34 -2.85
N ASN A 122 3.23 1.15 -1.59
CA ASN A 122 3.69 2.23 -0.72
C ASN A 122 5.19 2.45 -0.92
N THR A 123 5.55 3.68 -1.25
CA THR A 123 6.90 4.14 -1.58
C THR A 123 7.43 5.12 -0.53
N ASN A 124 6.67 5.33 0.56
CA ASN A 124 6.99 6.22 1.68
C ASN A 124 7.51 7.62 1.30
N PRO A 125 6.91 8.30 0.33
CA PRO A 125 7.42 9.56 -0.17
C PRO A 125 6.96 10.77 0.65
N LYS A 126 7.64 11.89 0.39
CA LYS A 126 7.09 13.22 0.59
C LYS A 126 6.07 13.49 -0.51
N TYR A 127 4.87 13.90 -0.14
CA TYR A 127 3.82 14.23 -1.11
C TYR A 127 4.09 15.56 -1.79
N PHE A 128 3.85 15.57 -3.10
CA PHE A 128 3.85 16.74 -3.94
C PHE A 128 2.47 16.94 -4.55
N LEU A 129 2.12 18.20 -4.79
CA LEU A 129 0.98 18.56 -5.63
C LEU A 129 1.50 19.05 -6.97
N LEU A 130 0.87 18.62 -8.05
CA LEU A 130 1.03 19.23 -9.37
C LEU A 130 -0.24 20.03 -9.67
N PHE A 131 -0.13 21.35 -9.56
CA PHE A 131 -1.20 22.29 -9.84
C PHE A 131 -1.08 22.80 -11.28
N CYS A 132 -2.12 22.56 -12.07
CA CYS A 132 -2.30 23.04 -13.43
C CYS A 132 -3.41 24.10 -13.43
N SER A 133 -3.14 25.27 -13.99
CA SER A 133 -4.09 26.38 -14.07
C SER A 133 -3.95 27.12 -15.39
N ILE A 134 -4.97 27.89 -15.76
CA ILE A 134 -4.98 28.75 -16.96
C ILE A 134 -5.01 30.20 -16.50
N ILE A 135 -3.99 30.96 -16.90
CA ILE A 135 -3.82 32.36 -16.53
C ILE A 135 -3.57 33.13 -17.82
N LYS A 136 -4.49 34.03 -18.19
CA LYS A 136 -4.42 34.81 -19.45
C LYS A 136 -4.11 33.91 -20.65
N GLU A 137 -4.94 32.87 -20.82
CA GLU A 137 -4.85 31.87 -21.92
C GLU A 137 -3.58 31.00 -21.90
N SER A 138 -2.68 31.21 -20.96
CA SER A 138 -1.46 30.42 -20.79
C SER A 138 -1.67 29.35 -19.73
N THR A 139 -1.30 28.10 -20.03
CA THR A 139 -1.32 27.03 -19.03
C THR A 139 -0.05 27.06 -18.18
N VAL A 140 -0.21 27.02 -16.87
CA VAL A 140 0.88 27.06 -15.88
C VAL A 140 0.86 25.79 -15.05
N TYR A 141 2.05 25.25 -14.80
CA TYR A 141 2.26 24.04 -14.02
C TYR A 141 3.16 24.31 -12.82
N LEU A 142 2.61 24.18 -11.61
CA LEU A 142 3.32 24.38 -10.35
C LEU A 142 3.47 23.05 -9.63
N LEU A 143 4.70 22.68 -9.31
CA LEU A 143 5.01 21.59 -8.41
C LEU A 143 5.19 22.14 -6.99
N ILE A 144 4.40 21.64 -6.04
CA ILE A 144 4.38 22.12 -4.66
C ILE A 144 4.77 20.98 -3.74
N ASN A 145 5.85 21.15 -3.00
CA ASN A 145 6.31 20.20 -1.99
C ASN A 145 5.49 20.39 -0.71
N LYS A 146 4.56 19.49 -0.37
CA LYS A 146 3.67 19.70 0.79
C LYS A 146 4.45 19.84 2.11
N PRO A 147 5.49 19.02 2.40
CA PRO A 147 6.29 19.18 3.62
C PRO A 147 7.09 20.48 3.76
N THR A 148 7.73 20.97 2.70
CA THR A 148 8.59 22.17 2.77
C THR A 148 7.92 23.43 2.26
N GLU A 149 6.74 23.26 1.67
CA GLU A 149 5.96 24.28 0.98
C GLU A 149 6.73 24.93 -0.20
N ASP A 150 7.83 24.33 -0.67
CA ASP A 150 8.54 24.85 -1.83
C ASP A 150 7.66 24.76 -3.08
N VAL A 151 7.72 25.80 -3.93
CA VAL A 151 6.93 25.92 -5.15
C VAL A 151 7.87 26.08 -6.34
N TYR A 152 7.67 25.24 -7.35
CA TYR A 152 8.47 25.23 -8.58
C TYR A 152 7.56 25.37 -9.80
N LEU A 153 7.88 26.29 -10.69
CA LEU A 153 7.26 26.40 -12.01
C LEU A 153 7.95 25.43 -12.96
N LEU A 154 7.16 24.52 -13.53
CA LEU A 154 7.60 23.48 -14.46
C LEU A 154 7.37 23.89 -15.91
N SER A 155 8.26 23.44 -16.80
CA SER A 155 8.26 23.75 -18.23
C SER A 155 7.35 22.84 -19.08
N TYR A 156 6.30 22.28 -18.50
CA TYR A 156 5.35 21.45 -19.25
C TYR A 156 4.61 22.26 -20.32
N LYS A 157 4.23 21.58 -21.41
CA LYS A 157 3.33 22.14 -22.43
C LYS A 157 2.08 21.29 -22.53
N SER A 158 0.93 21.92 -22.76
CA SER A 158 -0.33 21.20 -23.02
C SER A 158 -0.47 20.93 -24.52
N LYS A 159 -0.86 19.71 -24.89
CA LYS A 159 -1.18 19.35 -26.28
C LYS A 159 -2.54 19.90 -26.71
N LYS A 160 -3.45 20.07 -25.75
CA LYS A 160 -4.79 20.64 -25.88
C LYS A 160 -5.05 21.60 -24.73
N SER A 161 -5.82 22.66 -24.99
CA SER A 161 -6.27 23.56 -23.93
C SER A 161 -7.01 22.77 -22.85
N TYR A 162 -6.62 22.95 -21.60
CA TYR A 162 -7.45 22.55 -20.47
C TYR A 162 -8.61 23.53 -20.33
N ASN A 163 -9.66 23.14 -19.63
CA ASN A 163 -10.66 24.07 -19.11
C ASN A 163 -10.64 23.97 -17.59
N GLY A 164 -10.30 25.08 -16.94
CA GLY A 164 -10.25 25.18 -15.49
C GLY A 164 -9.02 24.54 -14.85
N ASP A 165 -9.03 24.57 -13.52
CA ASP A 165 -7.91 24.18 -12.69
C ASP A 165 -7.88 22.68 -12.42
N CYS A 166 -6.68 22.10 -12.33
CA CYS A 166 -6.49 20.70 -11.97
C CYS A 166 -5.37 20.58 -10.93
N ILE A 167 -5.60 19.78 -9.89
CA ILE A 167 -4.58 19.51 -8.86
C ILE A 167 -4.45 18.00 -8.72
N LEU A 168 -3.28 17.49 -9.10
CA LEU A 168 -2.89 16.09 -8.95
C LEU A 168 -2.08 15.92 -7.67
N GLU A 169 -2.20 14.76 -7.02
CA GLU A 169 -1.38 14.39 -5.86
C GLU A 169 -0.50 13.18 -6.20
N GLY A 170 0.76 13.25 -5.82
CA GLY A 170 1.73 12.23 -6.16
C GLY A 170 3.05 12.42 -5.42
N GLU A 171 4.08 11.83 -5.99
CA GLU A 171 5.41 11.77 -5.39
C GLU A 171 6.51 11.80 -6.44
N ILE A 172 7.69 12.25 -6.04
CA ILE A 172 8.86 12.24 -6.92
C ILE A 172 9.65 10.95 -6.69
N ILE A 173 9.89 10.23 -7.78
CA ILE A 173 10.64 8.98 -7.83
C ILE A 173 11.87 9.14 -8.73
N ASN A 174 13.00 8.62 -8.25
CA ASN A 174 14.30 8.64 -8.96
C ASN A 174 14.69 10.03 -9.47
N ASN A 175 14.25 11.10 -8.78
CA ASN A 175 14.51 12.50 -9.13
C ASN A 175 14.03 12.93 -10.54
N SER A 176 13.34 12.08 -11.30
CA SER A 176 12.98 12.31 -12.72
C SER A 176 11.51 12.05 -13.04
N CYS A 177 10.77 11.39 -12.16
CA CYS A 177 9.41 10.97 -12.41
C CYS A 177 8.48 11.46 -11.31
N TYR A 178 7.38 12.10 -11.69
CA TYR A 178 6.25 12.38 -10.81
C TYR A 178 5.23 11.26 -10.96
N LEU A 179 5.18 10.41 -9.93
CA LEU A 179 4.30 9.26 -9.84
C LEU A 179 2.94 9.71 -9.26
N VAL A 180 1.96 9.87 -10.13
CA VAL A 180 0.61 10.36 -9.84
C VAL A 180 -0.21 9.29 -9.12
N SER A 181 -0.78 9.65 -7.98
CA SER A 181 -1.55 8.74 -7.13
C SER A 181 -3.03 9.10 -7.00
N ASP A 182 -3.39 10.36 -7.19
CA ASP A 182 -4.77 10.84 -7.07
C ASP A 182 -4.97 12.15 -7.86
N ILE A 183 -6.23 12.50 -8.07
CA ILE A 183 -6.68 13.80 -8.52
C ILE A 183 -7.60 14.41 -7.45
N ILE A 184 -7.20 15.59 -6.95
CA ILE A 184 -7.93 16.30 -5.89
C ILE A 184 -8.92 17.26 -6.52
N ILE A 185 -8.47 18.06 -7.49
CA ILE A 185 -9.28 19.06 -8.19
C ILE A 185 -9.28 18.74 -9.68
N TYR A 186 -10.46 18.79 -10.30
CA TYR A 186 -10.63 18.65 -11.73
C TYR A 186 -11.60 19.71 -12.26
N LYS A 187 -11.18 20.48 -13.26
CA LYS A 187 -11.94 21.59 -13.86
C LYS A 187 -12.42 22.62 -12.82
N GLY A 188 -11.60 22.90 -11.82
CA GLY A 188 -11.89 23.86 -10.74
C GLY A 188 -12.71 23.30 -9.58
N GLU A 189 -13.18 22.06 -9.65
CA GLU A 189 -14.05 21.45 -8.64
C GLU A 189 -13.38 20.27 -7.92
N LYS A 190 -13.83 19.97 -6.70
CA LYS A 190 -13.33 18.83 -5.92
C LYS A 190 -13.75 17.50 -6.59
N CYS A 191 -12.76 16.69 -6.96
CA CYS A 191 -13.00 15.40 -7.60
C CYS A 191 -13.32 14.33 -6.55
N ASN A 192 -14.61 14.02 -6.42
CA ASN A 192 -15.14 12.99 -5.52
C ASN A 192 -15.43 11.65 -6.24
N ASP A 193 -15.01 11.53 -7.49
CA ASP A 193 -15.25 10.34 -8.32
C ASP A 193 -14.62 9.08 -7.73
N SER A 194 -15.14 7.93 -8.17
CA SER A 194 -14.55 6.62 -7.87
C SER A 194 -13.10 6.56 -8.36
N MET A 195 -12.24 5.77 -7.72
CA MET A 195 -10.85 5.67 -8.16
C MET A 195 -10.75 5.15 -9.61
N LYS A 196 -11.68 4.28 -10.03
CA LYS A 196 -11.76 3.78 -11.41
C LYS A 196 -11.97 4.91 -12.42
N ASP A 197 -12.84 5.87 -12.12
CA ASP A 197 -13.11 7.00 -13.01
C ASP A 197 -12.01 8.05 -12.92
N LYS A 198 -11.46 8.29 -11.72
CA LYS A 198 -10.25 9.09 -11.54
C LYS A 198 -9.09 8.59 -12.38
N LEU A 199 -8.89 7.28 -12.49
CA LEU A 199 -7.81 6.72 -13.33
C LEU A 199 -8.00 7.05 -14.82
N LYS A 200 -9.24 7.14 -15.31
CA LYS A 200 -9.49 7.60 -16.69
C LYS A 200 -9.11 9.07 -16.84
N LEU A 201 -9.56 9.92 -15.91
CA LEU A 201 -9.22 11.34 -15.90
C LEU A 201 -7.70 11.56 -15.82
N LEU A 202 -7.01 10.83 -14.95
CA LEU A 202 -5.56 10.88 -14.82
C LEU A 202 -4.87 10.51 -16.13
N LYS A 203 -5.33 9.47 -16.82
CA LYS A 203 -4.80 9.08 -18.14
C LYS A 203 -5.01 10.20 -19.16
N ASP A 204 -6.19 10.79 -19.22
CA ASP A 204 -6.47 11.89 -20.13
C ASP A 204 -5.58 13.11 -19.84
N ILE A 205 -5.39 13.44 -18.56
CA ILE A 205 -4.55 14.56 -18.12
C ILE A 205 -3.08 14.35 -18.42
N THR A 206 -2.53 13.22 -18.02
CA THR A 206 -1.12 12.91 -18.25
C THR A 206 -0.82 12.81 -19.75
N ASN A 207 -1.71 12.18 -20.55
CA ASN A 207 -1.55 12.11 -22.00
C ASN A 207 -1.58 13.49 -22.69
N ASN A 208 -2.28 14.46 -22.11
CA ASN A 208 -2.36 15.82 -22.65
C ASN A 208 -1.16 16.71 -22.28
N ILE A 209 -0.26 16.24 -21.43
CA ILE A 209 0.95 16.97 -21.03
C ILE A 209 2.13 16.47 -21.88
N ASP A 210 2.93 17.40 -22.40
CA ASP A 210 4.23 17.13 -23.01
C ASP A 210 5.33 17.26 -21.96
N GLU A 211 6.00 16.15 -21.70
CA GLU A 211 6.98 15.95 -20.63
C GLU A 211 8.43 16.21 -21.07
N ASN A 212 8.68 16.49 -22.35
CA ASN A 212 10.03 16.53 -22.94
C ASN A 212 11.04 17.45 -22.24
N SER A 213 10.57 18.45 -21.49
CA SER A 213 11.41 19.44 -20.80
C SER A 213 11.20 19.50 -19.28
N SER A 214 10.58 18.47 -18.70
CA SER A 214 10.19 18.46 -17.29
C SER A 214 10.22 17.02 -16.71
N LEU A 215 9.61 16.82 -15.55
CA LEU A 215 9.49 15.50 -14.91
C LEU A 215 8.61 14.57 -15.76
N LYS A 216 8.98 13.28 -15.83
CA LYS A 216 8.11 12.28 -16.46
C LYS A 216 6.87 12.05 -15.61
N LEU A 217 5.68 11.99 -16.21
CA LEU A 217 4.45 11.68 -15.51
C LEU A 217 4.18 10.18 -15.64
N GLN A 218 3.97 9.52 -14.51
CA GLN A 218 3.56 8.11 -14.49
C GLN A 218 2.40 7.97 -13.53
N ILE A 219 1.33 7.29 -13.92
CA ILE A 219 0.23 6.99 -13.01
C ILE A 219 0.62 5.73 -12.21
N LYS A 220 0.36 5.74 -10.90
CA LYS A 220 0.50 4.54 -10.08
C LYS A 220 -0.39 3.42 -10.61
N GLU A 221 0.14 2.21 -10.61
CA GLU A 221 -0.66 1.04 -10.91
C GLU A 221 -1.52 0.65 -9.71
N PHE A 222 -2.82 0.45 -9.96
CA PHE A 222 -3.80 0.02 -8.97
C PHE A 222 -4.41 -1.29 -9.40
N VAL A 223 -4.41 -2.28 -8.51
CA VAL A 223 -5.04 -3.58 -8.77
C VAL A 223 -6.16 -3.86 -7.77
N PRO A 224 -7.19 -4.65 -8.15
CA PRO A 224 -8.15 -5.17 -7.18
C PRO A 224 -7.45 -5.96 -6.07
N LEU A 225 -8.00 -5.94 -4.85
CA LEU A 225 -7.46 -6.67 -3.70
C LEU A 225 -7.16 -8.14 -3.99
N CYS A 226 -8.01 -8.83 -4.76
CA CYS A 226 -7.82 -10.24 -5.14
C CYS A 226 -6.53 -10.49 -5.95
N ASN A 227 -6.00 -9.48 -6.63
CA ASN A 227 -4.80 -9.56 -7.46
C ASN A 227 -3.52 -9.14 -6.72
N THR A 228 -3.60 -8.86 -5.42
CA THR A 228 -2.44 -8.37 -4.62
C THR A 228 -1.23 -9.30 -4.71
N VAL A 229 -1.44 -10.63 -4.69
CA VAL A 229 -0.34 -11.60 -4.67
C VAL A 229 0.44 -11.60 -5.99
N SER A 230 -0.25 -11.66 -7.13
CA SER A 230 0.39 -11.58 -8.45
C SER A 230 1.00 -10.20 -8.68
N PHE A 231 0.35 -9.14 -8.20
CA PHE A 231 0.90 -7.79 -8.29
C PHE A 231 2.26 -7.65 -7.59
N ILE A 232 2.41 -8.20 -6.39
CA ILE A 232 3.70 -8.20 -5.68
C ILE A 232 4.71 -9.13 -6.37
N ARG A 233 4.30 -10.35 -6.72
CA ARG A 233 5.21 -11.37 -7.24
C ARG A 233 5.72 -11.05 -8.65
N ASP A 234 4.82 -10.60 -9.51
CA ASP A 234 5.04 -10.54 -10.95
C ASP A 234 5.33 -9.10 -11.42
N TYR A 235 4.69 -8.08 -10.80
CA TYR A 235 4.82 -6.69 -11.22
C TYR A 235 5.85 -5.89 -10.42
N LEU A 236 5.99 -6.07 -9.09
CA LEU A 236 7.02 -5.36 -8.31
C LEU A 236 8.45 -5.50 -8.90
N PRO A 237 8.90 -6.69 -9.38
CA PRO A 237 10.25 -6.83 -9.91
C PRO A 237 10.54 -5.99 -11.17
N SER A 238 9.51 -5.63 -11.94
CA SER A 238 9.62 -4.86 -13.17
C SER A 238 9.69 -3.34 -12.95
N LEU A 239 9.36 -2.87 -11.73
CA LEU A 239 9.38 -1.44 -11.41
C LEU A 239 10.81 -0.91 -11.30
N SER A 240 11.06 0.22 -11.97
CA SER A 240 12.34 0.96 -11.90
C SER A 240 12.64 1.53 -10.51
N TYR A 241 11.64 1.54 -9.62
CA TYR A 241 11.70 2.08 -8.26
C TYR A 241 11.36 1.03 -7.19
N LYS A 242 11.47 -0.26 -7.51
CA LYS A 242 11.17 -1.35 -6.55
C LYS A 242 11.92 -1.24 -5.22
N ASN A 243 13.13 -0.68 -5.22
CA ASN A 243 13.98 -0.60 -4.03
C ASN A 243 13.46 0.37 -2.95
N ILE A 244 12.60 1.33 -3.32
CA ILE A 244 12.00 2.27 -2.37
C ILE A 244 10.59 1.85 -1.93
N VAL A 245 10.04 0.79 -2.53
CA VAL A 245 8.76 0.21 -2.10
C VAL A 245 8.95 -0.42 -0.74
N ASN A 246 8.19 0.04 0.25
CA ASN A 246 8.29 -0.44 1.63
C ASN A 246 6.98 -1.03 2.16
N GLY A 247 5.95 -1.15 1.32
CA GLY A 247 4.62 -1.49 1.77
C GLY A 247 3.58 -1.58 0.66
N LEU A 248 2.33 -1.78 1.09
CA LEU A 248 1.13 -1.66 0.27
C LEU A 248 0.18 -0.65 0.89
N VAL A 249 -0.57 0.01 0.03
CA VAL A 249 -1.72 0.82 0.42
C VAL A 249 -2.98 0.16 -0.12
N PHE A 250 -3.98 0.05 0.74
CA PHE A 250 -5.32 -0.39 0.42
C PHE A 250 -6.24 0.84 0.43
N ARG A 251 -6.74 1.19 -0.75
CA ARG A 251 -7.60 2.35 -0.98
C ARG A 251 -9.03 1.88 -1.22
N PRO A 252 -10.04 2.37 -0.49
CA PRO A 252 -11.43 2.08 -0.80
C PRO A 252 -11.76 2.46 -2.25
N ASN A 253 -12.44 1.58 -2.99
CA ASN A 253 -12.79 1.83 -4.39
C ASN A 253 -13.87 2.93 -4.52
N ASN A 254 -14.87 2.82 -3.66
CA ASN A 254 -15.92 3.83 -3.51
C ASN A 254 -15.44 4.85 -2.47
N GLY A 255 -15.47 6.15 -2.80
CA GLY A 255 -14.97 7.27 -1.99
C GLY A 255 -15.68 7.49 -0.63
N ALA A 256 -16.22 6.43 -0.02
CA ALA A 256 -16.63 6.39 1.36
C ALA A 256 -15.50 6.89 2.27
N LYS A 257 -15.87 7.50 3.40
CA LYS A 257 -15.00 8.17 4.38
C LYS A 257 -13.93 7.26 5.04
N ASN A 258 -13.72 6.07 4.53
CA ASN A 258 -12.73 5.12 5.00
C ASN A 258 -11.33 5.64 4.65
N LYS A 259 -10.46 5.69 5.65
CA LYS A 259 -9.06 6.05 5.45
C LYS A 259 -8.36 4.98 4.62
N ASN A 260 -7.35 5.39 3.86
CA ASN A 260 -6.46 4.43 3.21
C ASN A 260 -5.74 3.62 4.29
N ILE A 261 -5.67 2.30 4.13
CA ILE A 261 -4.98 1.42 5.06
C ILE A 261 -3.56 1.18 4.52
N ILE A 262 -2.52 1.36 5.34
CA ILE A 262 -1.13 1.09 4.98
C ILE A 262 -0.64 -0.17 5.70
N MET A 263 -0.03 -1.07 4.93
CA MET A 263 0.81 -2.15 5.44
C MET A 263 2.27 -1.87 5.09
N ILE A 264 3.15 -1.80 6.09
CA ILE A 264 4.59 -1.65 5.89
C ILE A 264 5.25 -3.04 5.95
N LEU A 265 5.94 -3.44 4.88
CA LEU A 265 6.61 -4.73 4.77
C LEU A 265 7.91 -4.80 5.60
N ASN A 266 8.59 -3.66 5.76
CA ASN A 266 9.91 -3.57 6.43
C ASN A 266 9.83 -3.28 7.93
N LYS A 267 8.63 -3.14 8.51
CA LYS A 267 8.48 -3.04 9.97
C LYS A 267 8.28 -4.44 10.53
N PRO A 268 9.02 -4.83 11.58
CA PRO A 268 8.74 -6.08 12.26
C PRO A 268 7.28 -6.08 12.73
N PHE A 269 6.53 -7.12 12.36
CA PHE A 269 5.13 -7.35 12.73
C PHE A 269 4.88 -7.44 14.26
N HIS A 270 5.88 -7.17 15.10
CA HIS A 270 5.83 -7.30 16.56
C HIS A 270 4.84 -6.35 17.26
N ASN A 271 4.36 -5.30 16.57
CA ASN A 271 3.37 -4.38 17.15
C ASN A 271 1.93 -4.60 16.67
N LEU A 272 1.72 -5.50 15.70
CA LEU A 272 0.39 -5.99 15.41
C LEU A 272 0.11 -7.12 16.39
N LYS A 273 -0.61 -6.81 17.48
CA LYS A 273 -1.24 -7.82 18.32
C LYS A 273 -2.34 -8.51 17.48
N LEU A 274 -1.93 -9.37 16.54
CA LEU A 274 -2.82 -10.16 15.64
C LEU A 274 -3.64 -11.22 16.40
N PHE A 275 -3.53 -11.27 17.72
CA PHE A 275 -4.30 -12.13 18.59
C PHE A 275 -4.69 -11.34 19.86
N LYS A 276 -5.84 -10.66 19.80
CA LYS A 276 -6.70 -10.60 20.99
C LYS A 276 -7.74 -11.69 20.79
N ASN A 277 -7.56 -12.79 21.51
CA ASN A 277 -8.54 -13.85 21.62
C ASN A 277 -9.84 -13.24 22.15
N SER A 278 -10.87 -13.18 21.32
CA SER A 278 -12.25 -13.17 21.80
C SER A 278 -12.69 -14.63 21.97
N ASN A 279 -12.97 -14.95 23.22
CA ASN A 279 -13.54 -16.19 23.75
C ASN A 279 -12.65 -17.43 23.68
N GLU A 280 -12.27 -17.85 24.88
CA GLU A 280 -11.46 -19.00 25.22
C GLU A 280 -12.04 -20.31 24.65
N ILE A 281 -11.28 -20.94 23.77
CA ILE A 281 -11.08 -22.39 23.85
C ILE A 281 -9.60 -22.54 24.17
N LYS A 282 -9.30 -23.06 25.36
CA LYS A 282 -7.95 -23.38 25.82
C LYS A 282 -7.28 -24.33 24.82
N THR A 283 -6.62 -23.79 23.82
CA THR A 283 -5.69 -24.52 22.96
C THR A 283 -4.29 -24.14 23.42
N ALA A 284 -3.70 -25.02 24.23
CA ALA A 284 -2.29 -24.93 24.56
C ALA A 284 -1.51 -25.04 23.25
N THR A 285 -1.07 -23.92 22.68
CA THR A 285 -0.04 -23.89 21.62
C THR A 285 1.32 -24.18 22.23
N SER A 286 1.45 -25.35 22.84
CA SER A 286 2.75 -26.01 22.90
C SER A 286 3.05 -26.44 21.47
N THR A 287 4.14 -25.93 20.89
CA THR A 287 4.64 -26.43 19.61
C THR A 287 5.06 -27.88 19.82
N ILE A 288 4.17 -28.82 19.55
CA ILE A 288 4.45 -30.25 19.58
C ILE A 288 5.61 -30.49 18.61
N LYS A 289 6.79 -30.82 19.16
CA LYS A 289 7.97 -31.16 18.36
C LYS A 289 7.92 -32.64 18.04
N ILE A 290 7.90 -32.96 16.75
CA ILE A 290 7.98 -34.35 16.28
C ILE A 290 9.42 -34.84 16.51
N LYS A 291 9.57 -35.99 17.16
CA LYS A 291 10.84 -36.71 17.35
C LYS A 291 11.59 -36.91 16.03
N GLU A 292 12.90 -36.79 16.07
CA GLU A 292 13.76 -37.12 14.93
C GLU A 292 13.60 -38.58 14.51
N GLY A 293 13.66 -38.86 13.20
CA GLY A 293 13.50 -40.20 12.64
C GLY A 293 12.05 -40.58 12.26
N ILE A 294 11.06 -39.78 12.63
CA ILE A 294 9.67 -40.00 12.20
C ILE A 294 9.49 -39.48 10.78
N ASN A 295 9.36 -40.40 9.84
CA ASN A 295 9.20 -40.05 8.42
C ASN A 295 7.76 -40.16 7.92
N LYS A 296 6.85 -40.74 8.70
CA LYS A 296 5.44 -40.93 8.35
C LYS A 296 4.53 -40.62 9.53
N ILE A 297 3.47 -39.88 9.29
CA ILE A 297 2.44 -39.54 10.28
C ILE A 297 1.07 -39.57 9.62
N ILE A 298 0.08 -40.11 10.31
CA ILE A 298 -1.31 -40.12 9.88
C ILE A 298 -2.05 -39.10 10.72
N PHE A 299 -2.55 -38.05 10.05
CA PHE A 299 -3.37 -37.04 10.70
C PHE A 299 -4.84 -37.27 10.37
N ASN A 300 -5.72 -37.00 11.33
CA ASN A 300 -7.11 -36.71 10.99
C ASN A 300 -7.17 -35.29 10.45
N ALA A 301 -7.57 -35.14 9.20
CA ALA A 301 -7.50 -33.91 8.45
C ALA A 301 -8.90 -33.36 8.18
N PHE A 302 -9.12 -32.08 8.48
CA PHE A 302 -10.39 -31.39 8.27
C PHE A 302 -10.22 -30.26 7.28
N LEU A 303 -11.10 -30.19 6.27
CA LEU A 303 -11.17 -29.05 5.37
C LEU A 303 -11.70 -27.83 6.13
N SER A 304 -10.91 -26.76 6.18
CA SER A 304 -11.28 -25.54 6.88
C SER A 304 -12.26 -24.71 6.04
N PRO A 305 -13.30 -24.11 6.65
CA PRO A 305 -14.18 -23.16 5.96
C PRO A 305 -13.44 -21.88 5.52
N LYS A 306 -12.20 -21.68 5.99
CA LYS A 306 -11.36 -20.53 5.65
C LYS A 306 -10.82 -20.58 4.20
N GLY A 307 -10.93 -21.71 3.51
CA GLY A 307 -10.56 -21.86 2.10
C GLY A 307 -10.23 -23.30 1.67
N PRO A 308 -10.28 -23.60 0.36
CA PRO A 308 -10.22 -24.96 -0.18
C PRO A 308 -8.89 -25.70 0.01
N ASP A 309 -7.80 -24.98 0.29
CA ASP A 309 -6.45 -25.55 0.52
C ASP A 309 -5.99 -25.43 1.97
N ILE A 310 -6.91 -25.12 2.90
CA ILE A 310 -6.58 -24.99 4.32
C ILE A 310 -7.09 -26.23 5.03
N ILE A 311 -6.16 -27.09 5.42
CA ILE A 311 -6.48 -28.36 6.05
C ILE A 311 -5.95 -28.33 7.47
N GLU A 312 -6.84 -28.46 8.43
CA GLU A 312 -6.48 -28.55 9.84
C GLU A 312 -6.12 -29.99 10.18
N LEU A 313 -4.98 -30.18 10.85
CA LEU A 313 -4.42 -31.49 11.18
C LEU A 313 -4.59 -31.77 12.66
N PHE A 314 -5.12 -32.96 12.97
CA PHE A 314 -5.35 -33.44 14.32
C PHE A 314 -4.66 -34.78 14.55
N LEU A 315 -4.17 -34.96 15.77
CA LEU A 315 -3.57 -36.18 16.27
C LEU A 315 -4.44 -36.75 17.39
N LYS A 316 -4.22 -38.01 17.73
CA LYS A 316 -4.93 -38.65 18.84
C LYS A 316 -4.14 -38.48 20.13
N ASP A 317 -4.75 -37.91 21.16
CA ASP A 317 -4.22 -37.88 22.52
C ASP A 317 -5.19 -38.63 23.44
N LYS A 318 -4.81 -39.82 23.89
CA LYS A 318 -5.72 -40.77 24.56
C LYS A 318 -6.97 -41.06 23.72
N GLU A 319 -8.13 -40.53 24.11
CA GLU A 319 -9.40 -40.68 23.39
C GLU A 319 -9.79 -39.44 22.56
N ASP A 320 -9.09 -38.31 22.76
CA ASP A 320 -9.42 -37.04 22.15
C ASP A 320 -8.59 -36.75 20.89
N LEU A 321 -9.14 -35.91 20.01
CA LEU A 321 -8.41 -35.33 18.89
C LEU A 321 -7.87 -33.96 19.27
N VAL A 322 -6.53 -33.84 19.26
CA VAL A 322 -5.83 -32.59 19.56
C VAL A 322 -5.34 -31.96 18.27
N LYS A 323 -5.64 -30.67 18.09
CA LYS A 323 -5.19 -29.91 16.92
C LYS A 323 -3.67 -29.77 16.96
N TYR A 324 -3.01 -30.37 15.98
CA TYR A 324 -1.57 -30.25 15.79
C TYR A 324 -1.22 -28.97 15.03
N GLY A 325 -1.91 -28.70 13.93
CA GLY A 325 -1.55 -27.58 13.07
C GLY A 325 -2.36 -27.52 11.77
N ILE A 326 -1.74 -26.97 10.73
CA ILE A 326 -2.33 -26.84 9.40
C ILE A 326 -1.38 -27.45 8.38
N ALA A 327 -1.94 -28.15 7.40
CA ALA A 327 -1.17 -28.88 6.40
C ALA A 327 -0.31 -27.94 5.55
N PHE A 328 0.91 -28.40 5.25
CA PHE A 328 1.78 -27.76 4.28
C PHE A 328 1.48 -28.33 2.87
N VAL A 329 1.07 -27.45 1.95
CA VAL A 329 0.71 -27.80 0.58
C VAL A 329 1.70 -27.15 -0.40
N PRO A 330 2.80 -27.84 -0.78
CA PRO A 330 3.92 -27.22 -1.48
C PRO A 330 3.68 -26.95 -2.97
N THR A 331 2.76 -27.67 -3.62
CA THR A 331 2.59 -27.61 -5.08
C THR A 331 1.11 -27.63 -5.48
N ILE A 332 0.83 -27.15 -6.70
CA ILE A 332 -0.51 -27.22 -7.31
C ILE A 332 -0.99 -28.67 -7.41
N LYS A 333 -0.10 -29.62 -7.71
CA LYS A 333 -0.43 -31.05 -7.76
C LYS A 333 -0.95 -31.55 -6.41
N ASN A 334 -0.31 -31.15 -5.30
CA ASN A 334 -0.79 -31.50 -3.96
C ASN A 334 -2.14 -30.84 -3.63
N SER A 335 -2.33 -29.57 -4.01
CA SER A 335 -3.60 -28.87 -3.83
C SER A 335 -4.75 -29.58 -4.57
N LEU A 336 -4.59 -29.89 -5.86
CA LEU A 336 -5.60 -30.60 -6.64
C LEU A 336 -5.91 -32.00 -6.08
N MET A 337 -4.88 -32.72 -5.62
CA MET A 337 -5.03 -34.01 -4.95
C MET A 337 -5.90 -33.89 -3.69
N LEU A 338 -5.60 -32.90 -2.84
CA LEU A 338 -6.33 -32.67 -1.61
C LEU A 338 -7.78 -32.25 -1.89
N GLN A 339 -8.00 -31.33 -2.82
CA GLN A 339 -9.34 -30.95 -3.24
C GLN A 339 -10.16 -32.16 -3.71
N ASN A 340 -9.57 -33.05 -4.51
CA ASN A 340 -10.22 -34.28 -4.93
C ASN A 340 -10.58 -35.20 -3.75
N ILE A 341 -9.70 -35.33 -2.75
CA ILE A 341 -9.95 -36.14 -1.54
C ILE A 341 -11.13 -35.59 -0.73
N PHE A 342 -11.26 -34.26 -0.63
CA PHE A 342 -12.29 -33.59 0.17
C PHE A 342 -13.58 -33.26 -0.60
N LYS A 343 -13.75 -33.73 -1.86
CA LYS A 343 -14.99 -33.46 -2.64
C LYS A 343 -16.26 -34.00 -1.97
N GLU A 344 -16.16 -35.13 -1.28
CA GLU A 344 -17.33 -35.86 -0.76
C GLU A 344 -17.48 -35.74 0.76
N LYS A 345 -16.38 -35.51 1.49
CA LYS A 345 -16.36 -35.42 2.95
C LYS A 345 -15.41 -34.33 3.40
N ASN A 346 -15.82 -33.59 4.43
CA ASN A 346 -15.03 -32.50 5.02
C ASN A 346 -13.93 -32.99 5.97
N ASN A 347 -13.85 -34.30 6.25
CA ASN A 347 -12.77 -34.90 7.03
C ASN A 347 -12.33 -36.26 6.48
N CYS A 348 -11.06 -36.61 6.69
CA CYS A 348 -10.52 -37.93 6.42
C CYS A 348 -9.15 -38.12 7.08
N ASN A 349 -8.69 -39.37 7.18
CA ASN A 349 -7.31 -39.66 7.58
C ASN A 349 -6.39 -39.51 6.36
N LEU A 350 -5.32 -38.75 6.54
CA LEU A 350 -4.32 -38.48 5.51
C LEU A 350 -2.94 -38.96 5.96
N LEU A 351 -2.25 -39.67 5.08
CA LEU A 351 -0.85 -40.01 5.26
C LEU A 351 0.02 -38.82 4.86
N PHE A 352 0.90 -38.41 5.77
CA PHE A 352 1.93 -37.42 5.55
C PHE A 352 3.30 -38.07 5.62
N THR A 353 4.20 -37.67 4.73
CA THR A 353 5.61 -38.12 4.72
C THR A 353 6.53 -36.93 4.80
N TYR A 354 7.61 -37.05 5.59
CA TYR A 354 8.62 -36.01 5.68
C TYR A 354 9.36 -35.87 4.35
N SER A 355 9.49 -34.64 3.87
CA SER A 355 10.21 -34.32 2.65
C SER A 355 11.46 -33.52 2.97
N GLU A 356 12.63 -34.11 2.75
CA GLU A 356 13.93 -33.43 2.87
C GLU A 356 13.98 -32.14 2.04
N LYS A 357 13.41 -32.17 0.83
CA LYS A 357 13.35 -31.02 -0.07
C LYS A 357 12.64 -29.81 0.56
N TYR A 358 11.56 -30.05 1.30
CA TYR A 358 10.74 -28.99 1.90
C TYR A 358 11.01 -28.79 3.39
N LYS A 359 11.81 -29.68 3.99
CA LYS A 359 12.02 -29.79 5.44
C LYS A 359 10.70 -29.83 6.22
N ASN A 360 9.70 -30.53 5.69
CA ASN A 360 8.35 -30.56 6.23
C ASN A 360 7.58 -31.82 5.81
N PHE A 361 6.49 -32.12 6.52
CA PHE A 361 5.56 -33.20 6.19
C PHE A 361 4.61 -32.78 5.07
N VAL A 362 4.49 -33.63 4.05
CA VAL A 362 3.64 -33.39 2.87
C VAL A 362 2.63 -34.51 2.73
N ALA A 363 1.36 -34.14 2.52
CA ALA A 363 0.27 -35.08 2.29
C ALA A 363 0.54 -35.93 1.03
N GLN A 364 0.36 -37.25 1.16
CA GLN A 364 0.56 -38.22 0.09
C GLN A 364 -0.77 -38.74 -0.44
N CYS A 365 -1.66 -39.22 0.44
CA CYS A 365 -2.92 -39.83 0.06
C CYS A 365 -3.88 -39.94 1.25
N LYS A 366 -5.14 -40.24 0.94
CA LYS A 366 -6.14 -40.70 1.91
C LYS A 366 -5.79 -42.13 2.35
N THR A 367 -5.92 -42.41 3.65
CA THR A 367 -5.68 -43.74 4.22
C THR A 367 -6.84 -44.14 5.13
N ASN A 368 -6.99 -45.45 5.36
CA ASN A 368 -7.89 -46.02 6.36
C ASN A 368 -7.16 -46.38 7.66
N GLU A 369 -5.84 -46.16 7.73
CA GLU A 369 -5.05 -46.37 8.93
C GLU A 369 -5.49 -45.43 10.06
N ASN A 370 -5.24 -45.86 11.29
CA ASN A 370 -5.58 -45.08 12.49
C ASN A 370 -4.72 -43.81 12.60
N VAL A 371 -5.31 -42.76 13.16
CA VAL A 371 -4.63 -41.49 13.45
C VAL A 371 -3.46 -41.75 14.39
N THR A 372 -2.28 -41.19 14.07
CA THR A 372 -1.09 -41.32 14.91
C THR A 372 -1.34 -40.71 16.29
N THR A 373 -0.91 -41.41 17.34
CA THR A 373 -1.01 -40.92 18.71
C THR A 373 0.10 -39.93 19.02
N LEU A 374 -0.20 -38.95 19.88
CA LEU A 374 0.74 -37.93 20.32
C LEU A 374 1.99 -38.56 20.98
N GLU A 375 1.79 -39.62 21.78
CA GLU A 375 2.86 -40.41 22.42
C GLU A 375 3.84 -41.04 21.42
N THR A 376 3.38 -41.34 20.20
CA THR A 376 4.25 -41.91 19.15
C THR A 376 5.21 -40.87 18.59
N ILE A 377 4.85 -39.58 18.67
CA ILE A 377 5.58 -38.51 17.96
C ILE A 377 6.27 -37.48 18.84
N ILE A 378 5.85 -37.33 20.11
CA ILE A 378 6.58 -36.59 21.15
C ILE A 378 7.54 -37.55 21.83
#